data_AF-A0A090M9M6-F1
#
_entry.id   AF-A0A090M9M6-F1
#
_cell.length_a   1.000
_cell.length_b   1.000
_cell.length_c   1.000
_cell.angle_alpha   90.00
_cell.angle_beta   90.00
_cell.angle_gamma   90.00
#
_symmetry.space_group_name_H-M   'P 1'
#
loop_
_entity.id
_entity.type
_entity.pdbx_description
1 polymer ?
#
loop_
_entity_poly.entity_id
_entity_poly.type
_entity_poly.pdbx_seq_one_letter_code
_entity_poly.pdbx_strand_id
1 'polypeptide(L)'
;MTTVADFLASCALDAYAPRFIEQGIETLDDLRYERDLDSLIEDVGLLDADAEKFRVALKRALSADKTTNSEKKSDGREEPSSNDLARAVASAVASSRARQGLDGGSGTARGDAGVGGAVRMGGAKASDHAPKLSVDAVVTEEINARLGVATGSEIEDILDAHREKDFLRLLKLRDVPMDNLGRVDWGGHEAMKTTEIAMRCKLLTLRLDSSRNSHPLAARAKRAVKNTLDLLSHKDTRKEYLTLAVRNKVEKLRAQGKLTGGGYVSITGVHYGTGAAAVRAAEENYVSKDMMNEIPTYDASIHAPDAELDAIEVERKMETKKTSAPKVDVSSIRAKLASKNKKPKFM
;
A
#
# COMPACT_ATOMS: atom_id res chain seq x y z
N MET A 1 -19.41 -14.42 25.40
CA MET A 1 -19.28 -12.95 25.27
C MET A 1 -19.20 -12.40 26.68
N THR A 2 -18.24 -11.54 26.96
CA THR A 2 -18.11 -10.85 28.25
C THR A 2 -18.70 -9.46 28.07
N THR A 3 -19.62 -9.03 28.94
CA THR A 3 -20.17 -7.66 28.84
C THR A 3 -19.09 -6.64 29.22
N VAL A 4 -19.25 -5.39 28.78
CA VAL A 4 -18.35 -4.31 29.21
C VAL A 4 -18.42 -4.12 30.73
N ALA A 5 -19.60 -4.33 31.34
CA ALA A 5 -19.81 -4.22 32.78
C ALA A 5 -19.06 -5.30 33.56
N ASP A 6 -19.12 -6.58 33.13
CA ASP A 6 -18.35 -7.67 33.75
C ASP A 6 -16.84 -7.41 33.65
N PHE A 7 -16.38 -6.91 32.50
CA PHE A 7 -14.99 -6.57 32.26
C PHE A 7 -14.53 -5.40 33.16
N LEU A 8 -15.30 -4.32 33.25
CA LEU A 8 -15.00 -3.16 34.10
C LEU A 8 -15.04 -3.52 35.59
N ALA A 9 -15.98 -4.36 36.02
CA ALA A 9 -16.00 -4.92 37.37
C ALA A 9 -14.73 -5.75 37.66
N SER A 10 -14.25 -6.54 36.69
CA SER A 10 -13.03 -7.36 36.85
C SER A 10 -11.74 -6.54 37.08
N CYS A 11 -11.73 -5.26 36.70
CA CYS A 11 -10.66 -4.31 36.98
C CYS A 11 -11.05 -3.21 37.99
N ALA A 12 -12.17 -3.36 38.71
CA ALA A 12 -12.72 -2.38 39.65
C ALA A 12 -12.84 -0.96 39.04
N LEU A 13 -13.58 -0.88 37.94
CA LEU A 13 -14.00 0.31 37.20
C LEU A 13 -15.51 0.26 36.86
N ASP A 14 -16.28 -0.57 37.57
CA ASP A 14 -17.72 -0.80 37.39
C ASP A 14 -18.55 0.49 37.41
N ALA A 15 -18.16 1.48 38.21
CA ALA A 15 -18.80 2.81 38.25
C ALA A 15 -18.81 3.56 36.90
N TYR A 16 -17.92 3.22 35.97
CA TYR A 16 -17.87 3.81 34.62
C TYR A 16 -18.72 3.04 33.59
N ALA A 17 -19.20 1.83 33.91
CA ALA A 17 -19.92 0.98 32.95
C ALA A 17 -21.16 1.63 32.30
N PRO A 18 -21.99 2.44 32.99
CA PRO A 18 -23.10 3.15 32.35
C PRO A 18 -22.64 4.07 31.21
N ARG A 19 -21.49 4.75 31.36
CA ARG A 19 -20.97 5.68 30.34
C ARG A 19 -20.45 4.98 29.09
N PHE A 20 -19.87 3.79 29.25
CA PHE A 20 -19.51 2.95 28.10
C PHE A 20 -20.77 2.53 27.32
N ILE A 21 -21.84 2.15 28.02
CA ILE A 21 -23.13 1.78 27.41
C ILE A 21 -23.80 3.00 26.75
N GLU A 22 -23.70 4.20 27.34
CA GLU A 22 -24.15 5.47 26.73
C GLU A 22 -23.40 5.80 25.42
N GLN A 23 -22.14 5.39 25.29
CA GLN A 23 -21.35 5.47 24.06
C GLN A 23 -21.57 4.27 23.11
N GLY A 24 -22.51 3.37 23.40
CA GLY A 24 -22.84 2.21 22.56
C GLY A 24 -21.90 1.01 22.70
N ILE A 25 -21.04 0.99 23.71
CA ILE A 25 -20.14 -0.12 24.04
C ILE A 25 -20.84 -1.04 25.03
N GLU A 26 -21.33 -2.19 24.58
CA GLU A 26 -22.03 -3.17 25.44
C GLU A 26 -21.14 -4.38 25.80
N THR A 27 -20.15 -4.71 24.97
CA THR A 27 -19.32 -5.91 25.09
C THR A 27 -17.82 -5.64 25.01
N LEU A 28 -17.02 -6.63 25.43
CA LEU A 28 -15.57 -6.59 25.27
C LEU A 28 -15.09 -6.61 23.80
N ASP A 29 -15.89 -7.15 22.88
CA ASP A 29 -15.56 -7.13 21.45
C ASP A 29 -15.82 -5.76 20.81
N ASP A 30 -16.71 -4.92 21.36
CA ASP A 30 -16.87 -3.54 20.88
C ASP A 30 -15.59 -2.73 21.17
N LEU A 31 -15.05 -2.84 22.39
CA LEU A 31 -13.74 -2.29 22.78
C LEU A 31 -12.54 -2.84 21.96
N ARG A 32 -12.71 -3.99 21.27
CA ARG A 32 -11.69 -4.59 20.40
C ARG A 32 -11.67 -3.96 19.00
N TYR A 33 -12.79 -3.38 18.56
CA TYR A 33 -12.93 -2.76 17.24
C TYR A 33 -12.99 -1.23 17.29
N GLU A 34 -13.09 -0.64 18.48
CA GLU A 34 -12.95 0.80 18.66
C GLU A 34 -11.63 1.32 18.04
N ARG A 35 -11.73 2.40 17.28
CA ARG A 35 -10.64 3.04 16.55
C ARG A 35 -9.96 4.14 17.35
N ASP A 36 -10.70 4.84 18.21
CA ASP A 36 -10.18 5.92 19.04
C ASP A 36 -10.45 5.65 20.52
N LEU A 37 -9.73 4.67 21.05
CA LEU A 37 -9.82 4.27 22.44
C LEU A 37 -9.43 5.42 23.39
N ASP A 38 -8.58 6.34 22.95
CA ASP A 38 -8.13 7.46 23.78
C ASP A 38 -9.19 8.58 23.85
N SER A 39 -9.89 8.91 22.75
CA SER A 39 -11.10 9.73 22.83
C SER A 39 -12.24 9.06 23.61
N LEU A 40 -12.47 7.75 23.43
CA LEU A 40 -13.50 7.04 24.23
C LEU A 40 -13.19 7.10 25.73
N ILE A 41 -11.91 6.96 26.12
CA ILE A 41 -11.45 7.10 27.52
C ILE A 41 -11.73 8.51 28.07
N GLU A 42 -11.52 9.56 27.27
CA GLU A 42 -11.84 10.94 27.63
C GLU A 42 -13.36 11.17 27.76
N ASP A 43 -14.15 10.69 26.78
CA ASP A 43 -15.61 10.85 26.74
C ASP A 43 -16.34 10.12 27.88
N VAL A 44 -15.86 8.94 28.32
CA VAL A 44 -16.38 8.29 29.54
C VAL A 44 -15.82 8.89 30.83
N GLY A 45 -14.87 9.83 30.75
CA GLY A 45 -14.23 10.48 31.88
C GLY A 45 -13.32 9.57 32.71
N LEU A 46 -12.68 8.58 32.09
CA LEU A 46 -11.59 7.81 32.71
C LEU A 46 -10.31 8.66 32.68
N LEU A 47 -9.83 9.06 33.86
CA LEU A 47 -8.67 9.94 34.00
C LEU A 47 -7.48 9.21 34.66
N ASP A 48 -6.28 9.73 34.39
CA ASP A 48 -5.00 9.37 35.01
C ASP A 48 -4.82 7.86 35.28
N ALA A 49 -4.86 7.46 36.55
CA ALA A 49 -4.59 6.10 36.99
C ALA A 49 -5.65 5.08 36.55
N ASP A 50 -6.93 5.48 36.50
CA ASP A 50 -8.02 4.58 36.09
C ASP A 50 -8.00 4.35 34.56
N ALA A 51 -7.61 5.37 33.78
CA ALA A 51 -7.38 5.23 32.35
C ALA A 51 -6.25 4.22 32.03
N GLU A 52 -5.13 4.29 32.74
CA GLU A 52 -4.01 3.35 32.52
C GLU A 52 -4.35 1.93 33.02
N LYS A 53 -5.03 1.81 34.17
CA LYS A 53 -5.59 0.57 34.71
C LYS A 53 -6.54 -0.11 33.70
N PHE A 54 -7.39 0.67 33.04
CA PHE A 54 -8.26 0.22 31.95
C PHE A 54 -7.45 -0.28 30.73
N ARG A 55 -6.50 0.52 30.21
CA ARG A 55 -5.65 0.12 29.07
C ARG A 55 -4.88 -1.19 29.35
N VAL A 56 -4.32 -1.34 30.55
CA VAL A 56 -3.62 -2.56 30.98
C VAL A 56 -4.58 -3.76 31.10
N ALA A 57 -5.77 -3.58 31.68
CA ALA A 57 -6.78 -4.63 31.78
C ALA A 57 -7.27 -5.11 30.39
N LEU A 58 -7.56 -4.17 29.48
CA LEU A 58 -8.04 -4.47 28.13
C LEU A 58 -6.97 -5.23 27.33
N LYS A 59 -5.71 -4.77 27.38
CA LYS A 59 -4.57 -5.46 26.76
C LYS A 59 -4.38 -6.88 27.29
N ARG A 60 -4.64 -7.13 28.57
CA ARG A 60 -4.61 -8.48 29.18
C ARG A 60 -5.78 -9.36 28.71
N ALA A 61 -7.00 -8.82 28.64
CA ALA A 61 -8.17 -9.55 28.16
C ALA A 61 -8.01 -9.96 26.68
N LEU A 62 -7.59 -9.02 25.82
CA LEU A 62 -7.35 -9.24 24.38
C LEU A 62 -6.14 -10.14 24.06
N SER A 63 -5.31 -10.47 25.05
CA SER A 63 -4.22 -11.44 24.89
C SER A 63 -4.57 -12.84 25.42
N ALA A 64 -5.40 -12.96 26.45
CA ALA A 64 -5.94 -14.24 26.92
C ALA A 64 -6.81 -14.94 25.85
N ASP A 65 -7.56 -14.17 25.05
CA ASP A 65 -8.40 -14.67 23.94
C ASP A 65 -7.59 -15.26 22.75
N LYS A 66 -6.26 -15.09 22.73
CA LYS A 66 -5.39 -15.74 21.74
C LYS A 66 -5.02 -17.17 22.15
N THR A 67 -4.79 -17.41 23.43
CA THR A 67 -4.42 -18.73 23.98
C THR A 67 -5.58 -19.74 23.94
N THR A 68 -6.82 -19.29 24.08
CA THR A 68 -8.03 -20.13 23.97
C THR A 68 -8.31 -20.61 22.55
N ASN A 69 -7.86 -19.87 21.53
CA ASN A 69 -8.07 -20.21 20.12
C ASN A 69 -7.00 -21.17 19.56
N SER A 70 -5.83 -21.32 20.21
CA SER A 70 -4.80 -22.28 19.80
C SER A 70 -5.17 -23.74 20.07
N GLU A 71 -5.98 -24.03 21.09
CA GLU A 71 -6.28 -25.41 21.52
C GLU A 71 -7.32 -26.15 20.63
N LYS A 72 -7.97 -25.44 19.69
CA LYS A 72 -9.04 -26.00 18.85
C LYS A 72 -8.62 -26.38 17.42
N LYS A 73 -7.32 -26.56 17.16
CA LYS A 73 -6.82 -26.92 15.82
C LYS A 73 -5.61 -27.85 15.77
N SER A 74 -5.52 -28.79 16.72
CA SER A 74 -4.55 -29.89 16.67
C SER A 74 -5.08 -31.08 15.85
N ASP A 75 -4.68 -31.18 14.58
CA ASP A 75 -4.80 -32.44 13.83
C ASP A 75 -3.67 -32.60 12.80
N GLY A 76 -2.93 -33.71 12.91
CA GLY A 76 -2.22 -34.33 11.79
C GLY A 76 -0.89 -33.75 11.25
N ARG A 77 -0.20 -32.79 11.88
CA ARG A 77 1.17 -32.42 11.49
C ARG A 77 2.10 -32.12 12.68
N GLU A 78 3.18 -32.89 12.77
CA GLU A 78 4.35 -32.59 13.59
C GLU A 78 5.14 -31.42 12.98
N GLU A 79 5.66 -30.52 13.80
CA GLU A 79 6.62 -29.51 13.34
C GLU A 79 8.03 -30.13 13.22
N PRO A 80 8.82 -29.76 12.20
CA PRO A 80 10.19 -30.26 12.04
C PRO A 80 11.07 -29.81 13.20
N SER A 81 11.96 -30.68 13.67
CA SER A 81 12.77 -30.40 14.87
C SER A 81 13.81 -29.31 14.63
N SER A 82 14.35 -28.75 15.70
CA SER A 82 15.49 -27.80 15.66
C SER A 82 16.69 -28.36 14.87
N ASN A 83 16.90 -29.68 14.91
CA ASN A 83 17.96 -30.35 14.15
C ASN A 83 17.70 -30.34 12.63
N ASP A 84 16.43 -30.40 12.20
CA ASP A 84 16.06 -30.39 10.78
C ASP A 84 16.22 -29.01 10.17
N LEU A 85 15.87 -27.96 10.93
CA LEU A 85 16.17 -26.56 10.58
C LEU A 85 17.69 -26.34 10.46
N ALA A 86 18.49 -26.82 11.41
CA ALA A 86 19.94 -26.75 11.33
C ALA A 86 20.51 -27.46 10.08
N ARG A 87 19.96 -28.64 9.73
CA ARG A 87 20.34 -29.39 8.52
C ARG A 87 19.94 -28.68 7.23
N ALA A 88 18.77 -28.07 7.18
CA ALA A 88 18.29 -27.30 6.04
C ALA A 88 19.12 -26.03 5.80
N VAL A 89 19.50 -25.33 6.88
CA VAL A 89 20.42 -24.17 6.80
C VAL A 89 21.80 -24.62 6.32
N ALA A 90 22.33 -25.75 6.81
CA ALA A 90 23.62 -26.27 6.36
C ALA A 90 23.64 -26.61 4.86
N SER A 91 22.59 -27.24 4.32
CA SER A 91 22.50 -27.57 2.89
C SER A 91 22.31 -26.32 2.00
N ALA A 92 21.58 -25.31 2.49
CA ALA A 92 21.44 -24.01 1.83
C ALA A 92 22.78 -23.24 1.78
N VAL A 93 23.54 -23.22 2.88
CA VAL A 93 24.87 -22.59 2.95
C VAL A 93 25.87 -23.30 2.01
N ALA A 94 25.88 -24.63 1.99
CA ALA A 94 26.71 -25.40 1.04
C ALA A 94 26.37 -25.07 -0.42
N SER A 95 25.07 -25.03 -0.74
CA SER A 95 24.56 -24.70 -2.09
C SER A 95 24.84 -23.24 -2.50
N SER A 96 24.89 -22.31 -1.54
CA SER A 96 25.28 -20.92 -1.77
C SER A 96 26.79 -20.79 -2.01
N ARG A 97 27.63 -21.47 -1.21
CA ARG A 97 29.10 -21.44 -1.35
C ARG A 97 29.55 -22.03 -2.69
N ALA A 98 28.88 -23.08 -3.17
CA ALA A 98 29.10 -23.66 -4.50
C ALA A 98 28.83 -22.68 -5.67
N ARG A 99 28.10 -21.57 -5.45
CA ARG A 99 27.81 -20.54 -6.46
C ARG A 99 28.74 -19.32 -6.42
N GLN A 100 29.62 -19.19 -5.42
CA GLN A 100 30.47 -18.00 -5.25
C GLN A 100 31.95 -18.19 -5.57
N GLY A 101 32.38 -19.37 -6.02
CA GLY A 101 33.71 -19.58 -6.62
C GLY A 101 34.91 -19.30 -5.70
N LEU A 102 34.71 -19.38 -4.38
CA LEU A 102 35.73 -19.11 -3.36
C LEU A 102 36.01 -20.33 -2.48
N ASP A 103 36.92 -21.17 -2.97
CA ASP A 103 38.09 -21.68 -2.23
C ASP A 103 39.03 -22.39 -3.23
N GLY A 104 40.35 -22.33 -3.01
CA GLY A 104 41.34 -22.87 -3.94
C GLY A 104 42.42 -23.72 -3.25
N GLY A 105 42.57 -24.97 -3.70
CA GLY A 105 43.62 -25.90 -3.27
C GLY A 105 43.09 -27.26 -2.78
N SER A 106 43.68 -28.40 -3.14
CA SER A 106 44.79 -28.60 -4.09
C SER A 106 44.86 -30.04 -4.65
N GLY A 107 45.30 -30.15 -5.92
CA GLY A 107 45.76 -31.38 -6.58
C GLY A 107 44.69 -32.34 -7.10
N THR A 108 44.85 -33.02 -8.24
CA THR A 108 45.79 -32.90 -9.40
C THR A 108 45.03 -33.48 -10.62
N ALA A 109 45.36 -33.30 -11.92
CA ALA A 109 46.34 -32.54 -12.72
C ALA A 109 45.69 -32.39 -14.13
N ARG A 110 46.23 -31.86 -15.25
CA ARG A 110 47.48 -31.20 -15.75
C ARG A 110 47.03 -30.54 -17.09
N GLY A 111 47.61 -29.47 -17.64
CA GLY A 111 48.63 -28.53 -17.20
C GLY A 111 49.48 -28.05 -18.40
N ASP A 112 49.75 -26.74 -18.53
CA ASP A 112 51.00 -26.19 -19.08
C ASP A 112 51.18 -24.68 -18.72
N ALA A 113 52.34 -24.10 -19.03
CA ALA A 113 52.83 -22.79 -18.61
C ALA A 113 52.25 -21.58 -19.38
N GLY A 114 52.35 -20.32 -18.88
CA GLY A 114 52.88 -19.88 -17.58
C GLY A 114 53.36 -18.42 -17.56
N VAL A 115 54.14 -18.07 -16.53
CA VAL A 115 54.75 -16.74 -16.24
C VAL A 115 53.74 -15.65 -15.85
N GLY A 116 54.02 -14.95 -14.73
CA GLY A 116 53.12 -13.95 -14.13
C GLY A 116 53.61 -12.51 -14.22
N GLY A 117 52.70 -11.57 -13.94
CA GLY A 117 52.98 -10.14 -13.85
C GLY A 117 51.81 -9.38 -13.23
N ALA A 118 52.10 -8.46 -12.30
CA ALA A 118 51.18 -7.71 -11.45
C ALA A 118 49.75 -7.46 -12.02
N VAL A 119 48.72 -7.93 -11.29
CA VAL A 119 47.32 -7.60 -11.57
C VAL A 119 47.11 -6.10 -11.40
N ARG A 120 47.04 -5.37 -12.53
CA ARG A 120 46.65 -3.96 -12.54
C ARG A 120 45.17 -3.87 -12.18
N MET A 121 44.85 -3.18 -11.09
CA MET A 121 43.48 -2.83 -10.71
C MET A 121 42.91 -1.77 -11.67
N GLY A 122 42.64 -2.16 -12.91
CA GLY A 122 41.89 -1.37 -13.88
C GLY A 122 40.42 -1.35 -13.47
N GLY A 123 39.97 -0.21 -12.95
CA GLY A 123 38.59 -0.07 -12.43
C GLY A 123 37.55 -0.24 -13.54
N ALA A 124 36.78 -1.33 -13.46
CA ALA A 124 35.51 -1.45 -14.16
C ALA A 124 34.59 -0.28 -13.74
N LYS A 125 33.86 0.29 -14.70
CA LYS A 125 32.93 1.39 -14.45
C LYS A 125 31.51 0.84 -14.34
N ALA A 126 30.60 1.62 -13.74
CA ALA A 126 29.20 1.22 -13.58
C ALA A 126 28.47 0.93 -14.91
N SER A 127 29.01 1.39 -16.05
CA SER A 127 28.62 1.02 -17.41
C SER A 127 28.72 -0.47 -17.72
N ASP A 128 29.58 -1.19 -16.99
CA ASP A 128 30.05 -2.53 -17.35
C ASP A 128 29.20 -3.63 -16.68
N HIS A 129 28.23 -3.23 -15.85
CA HIS A 129 27.22 -4.09 -15.22
C HIS A 129 25.78 -3.71 -15.59
N ALA A 130 25.58 -2.68 -16.42
CA ALA A 130 24.27 -2.36 -16.97
C ALA A 130 23.93 -3.34 -18.12
N PRO A 131 22.73 -3.96 -18.13
CA PRO A 131 22.30 -4.80 -19.24
C PRO A 131 22.12 -3.93 -20.49
N LYS A 132 22.92 -4.22 -21.53
CA LYS A 132 22.89 -3.51 -22.83
C LYS A 132 21.70 -3.94 -23.68
N LEU A 133 20.50 -3.60 -23.23
CA LEU A 133 19.29 -3.68 -24.05
C LEU A 133 19.38 -2.63 -25.17
N SER A 134 19.17 -3.06 -26.42
CA SER A 134 19.02 -2.15 -27.55
C SER A 134 17.71 -1.37 -27.45
N VAL A 135 17.69 -0.13 -27.96
CA VAL A 135 16.50 0.75 -27.90
C VAL A 135 15.29 0.10 -28.58
N ASP A 136 15.52 -0.67 -29.64
CA ASP A 136 14.50 -1.37 -30.43
C ASP A 136 14.20 -2.81 -29.92
N ALA A 137 14.68 -3.18 -28.73
CA ALA A 137 14.31 -4.46 -28.11
C ALA A 137 12.85 -4.42 -27.65
N VAL A 138 11.93 -4.86 -28.53
CA VAL A 138 10.48 -4.91 -28.29
C VAL A 138 10.19 -5.47 -26.89
N VAL A 139 9.50 -4.66 -26.08
CA VAL A 139 9.36 -4.89 -24.65
C VAL A 139 8.32 -5.98 -24.38
N THR A 140 8.75 -7.24 -24.43
CA THR A 140 7.89 -8.40 -24.18
C THR A 140 7.39 -8.45 -22.74
N GLU A 141 6.21 -9.03 -22.53
CA GLU A 141 5.59 -9.09 -21.20
C GLU A 141 6.46 -9.83 -20.17
N GLU A 142 7.24 -10.83 -20.57
CA GLU A 142 8.20 -11.51 -19.70
C GLU A 142 9.31 -10.59 -19.16
N ILE A 143 9.78 -9.64 -19.97
CA ILE A 143 10.79 -8.65 -19.55
C ILE A 143 10.15 -7.67 -18.58
N ASN A 144 8.93 -7.19 -18.85
CA ASN A 144 8.19 -6.31 -17.94
C ASN A 144 7.90 -6.98 -16.58
N ALA A 145 7.48 -8.24 -16.59
CA ALA A 145 7.25 -9.04 -15.39
C ALA A 145 8.54 -9.22 -14.57
N ARG A 146 9.68 -9.53 -15.23
CA ARG A 146 10.99 -9.66 -14.57
C ARG A 146 11.55 -8.33 -14.04
N LEU A 147 11.31 -7.22 -14.73
CA LEU A 147 11.80 -5.89 -14.33
C LEU A 147 10.87 -5.17 -13.34
N GLY A 148 9.68 -5.70 -13.04
CA GLY A 148 8.74 -5.09 -12.12
C GLY A 148 8.20 -3.75 -12.62
N VAL A 149 7.76 -3.72 -13.88
CA VAL A 149 7.10 -2.59 -14.56
C VAL A 149 5.76 -3.05 -15.16
N ALA A 150 4.90 -2.11 -15.53
CA ALA A 150 3.57 -2.43 -16.04
C ALA A 150 3.60 -2.89 -17.51
N THR A 151 2.87 -3.97 -17.82
CA THR A 151 2.63 -4.43 -19.20
C THR A 151 1.64 -3.50 -19.92
N GLY A 152 1.56 -3.57 -21.26
CA GLY A 152 0.52 -2.86 -22.01
C GLY A 152 -0.89 -3.23 -21.54
N SER A 153 -1.11 -4.54 -21.33
CA SER A 153 -2.32 -5.12 -20.74
C SER A 153 -2.67 -4.56 -19.34
N GLU A 154 -1.69 -4.30 -18.48
CA GLU A 154 -1.92 -3.64 -17.17
C GLU A 154 -2.17 -2.13 -17.31
N ILE A 155 -1.58 -1.48 -18.31
CA ILE A 155 -1.77 -0.05 -18.60
C ILE A 155 -3.19 0.22 -19.14
N GLU A 156 -3.68 -0.65 -20.01
CA GLU A 156 -5.05 -0.62 -20.53
C GLU A 156 -6.07 -0.91 -19.42
N ASP A 157 -5.88 -1.96 -18.62
CA ASP A 157 -6.74 -2.27 -17.45
C ASP A 157 -6.82 -1.12 -16.45
N ILE A 158 -5.73 -0.42 -16.17
CA ILE A 158 -5.71 0.78 -15.31
C ILE A 158 -6.51 1.93 -15.92
N LEU A 159 -6.42 2.15 -17.23
CA LEU A 159 -7.15 3.22 -17.92
C LEU A 159 -8.66 2.91 -18.00
N ASP A 160 -9.05 1.69 -18.34
CA ASP A 160 -10.45 1.29 -18.37
C ASP A 160 -11.07 1.25 -16.97
N ALA A 161 -10.38 0.72 -15.96
CA ALA A 161 -10.84 0.79 -14.57
C ALA A 161 -10.97 2.24 -14.07
N HIS A 162 -10.09 3.15 -14.51
CA HIS A 162 -10.23 4.58 -14.21
C HIS A 162 -11.45 5.20 -14.91
N ARG A 163 -11.76 4.78 -16.14
CA ARG A 163 -12.91 5.23 -16.94
C ARG A 163 -14.24 4.74 -16.38
N GLU A 164 -14.29 3.47 -15.99
CA GLU A 164 -15.41 2.82 -15.29
C GLU A 164 -15.62 3.34 -13.86
N LYS A 165 -14.64 4.10 -13.34
CA LYS A 165 -14.55 4.54 -11.93
C LYS A 165 -14.44 3.38 -10.94
N ASP A 166 -14.04 2.19 -11.40
CA ASP A 166 -13.78 1.01 -10.56
C ASP A 166 -12.36 1.08 -9.97
N PHE A 167 -12.21 1.92 -8.96
CA PHE A 167 -10.93 2.10 -8.28
C PHE A 167 -10.54 0.88 -7.41
N LEU A 168 -11.46 -0.06 -7.16
CA LEU A 168 -11.14 -1.34 -6.52
C LEU A 168 -10.37 -2.24 -7.51
N ARG A 169 -10.86 -2.36 -8.75
CA ARG A 169 -10.18 -3.03 -9.87
C ARG A 169 -8.81 -2.39 -10.13
N LEU A 170 -8.76 -1.06 -10.29
CA LEU A 170 -7.53 -0.31 -10.60
C LEU A 170 -6.42 -0.57 -9.57
N LEU A 171 -6.76 -0.56 -8.27
CA LEU A 171 -5.82 -0.81 -7.17
C LEU A 171 -5.71 -2.30 -6.78
N LYS A 172 -6.35 -3.21 -7.54
CA LYS A 172 -6.34 -4.67 -7.33
C LYS A 172 -6.73 -5.05 -5.89
N LEU A 173 -7.67 -4.28 -5.33
CA LEU A 173 -8.24 -4.47 -4.00
C LEU A 173 -9.21 -5.65 -4.02
N ARG A 174 -9.68 -6.06 -2.83
CA ARG A 174 -10.83 -6.96 -2.75
C ARG A 174 -12.09 -6.23 -3.26
N ASP A 175 -12.98 -7.00 -3.87
CA ASP A 175 -14.30 -6.57 -4.33
C ASP A 175 -15.19 -6.21 -3.12
N VAL A 176 -16.27 -5.46 -3.37
CA VAL A 176 -17.18 -4.93 -2.35
C VAL A 176 -17.61 -6.05 -1.37
N PRO A 177 -17.33 -5.90 -0.06
CA PRO A 177 -17.61 -6.90 0.97
C PRO A 177 -19.11 -6.92 1.32
N MET A 178 -19.90 -7.50 0.42
CA MET A 178 -21.36 -7.52 0.45
C MET A 178 -21.90 -8.91 0.79
N ASP A 179 -22.91 -8.98 1.64
CA ASP A 179 -23.64 -10.21 1.97
C ASP A 179 -24.81 -10.50 1.00
N ASN A 180 -25.48 -11.64 1.21
CA ASN A 180 -26.62 -12.07 0.40
C ASN A 180 -27.90 -11.24 0.61
N LEU A 181 -27.93 -10.32 1.57
CA LEU A 181 -29.03 -9.38 1.81
C LEU A 181 -28.75 -7.99 1.19
N GLY A 182 -27.51 -7.77 0.73
CA GLY A 182 -27.05 -6.51 0.15
C GLY A 182 -26.47 -5.54 1.17
N ARG A 183 -26.24 -5.96 2.41
CA ARG A 183 -25.48 -5.18 3.42
C ARG A 183 -24.00 -5.24 3.07
N VAL A 184 -23.28 -4.15 3.29
CA VAL A 184 -21.84 -4.05 3.05
C VAL A 184 -21.10 -3.75 4.35
N ASP A 185 -20.08 -4.56 4.67
CA ASP A 185 -19.20 -4.35 5.81
C ASP A 185 -17.76 -4.07 5.36
N TRP A 186 -17.36 -2.81 5.43
CA TRP A 186 -15.99 -2.38 5.13
C TRP A 186 -14.98 -2.65 6.27
N GLY A 187 -15.38 -3.40 7.31
CA GLY A 187 -14.55 -3.87 8.41
C GLY A 187 -13.24 -4.47 7.94
N GLY A 188 -12.13 -3.87 8.37
CA GLY A 188 -10.77 -4.29 8.00
C GLY A 188 -10.40 -4.16 6.51
N HIS A 189 -11.29 -3.63 5.65
CA HIS A 189 -11.08 -3.56 4.21
C HIS A 189 -9.97 -2.57 3.82
N GLU A 190 -9.20 -2.91 2.78
CA GLU A 190 -8.04 -2.19 2.27
C GLU A 190 -8.43 -0.77 1.82
N ALA A 191 -9.59 -0.61 1.17
CA ALA A 191 -10.08 0.70 0.73
C ALA A 191 -10.40 1.68 1.88
N MET A 192 -10.51 1.20 3.13
CA MET A 192 -10.69 2.07 4.30
C MET A 192 -9.36 2.55 4.88
N LYS A 193 -8.21 2.05 4.38
CA LYS A 193 -6.87 2.33 4.89
C LYS A 193 -6.14 3.26 3.94
N THR A 194 -6.07 4.55 4.28
CA THR A 194 -5.41 5.58 3.44
C THR A 194 -3.95 5.23 3.12
N THR A 195 -3.25 4.58 4.06
CA THR A 195 -1.87 4.10 3.89
C THR A 195 -1.74 2.97 2.86
N GLU A 196 -2.70 2.04 2.80
CA GLU A 196 -2.74 0.93 1.82
C GLU A 196 -3.00 1.48 0.41
N ILE A 197 -3.97 2.40 0.28
CA ILE A 197 -4.25 3.13 -0.97
C ILE A 197 -2.98 3.87 -1.44
N ALA A 198 -2.36 4.66 -0.57
CA ALA A 198 -1.14 5.41 -0.89
C ALA A 198 0.01 4.48 -1.30
N MET A 199 0.22 3.35 -0.62
CA MET A 199 1.21 2.35 -0.98
C MET A 199 0.96 1.77 -2.38
N ARG A 200 -0.28 1.37 -2.69
CA ARG A 200 -0.62 0.78 -3.99
C ARG A 200 -0.51 1.79 -5.13
N CYS A 201 -1.03 3.00 -4.97
CA CYS A 201 -0.85 4.07 -5.94
C CYS A 201 0.64 4.39 -6.15
N LYS A 202 1.46 4.36 -5.09
CA LYS A 202 2.92 4.56 -5.19
C LYS A 202 3.61 3.44 -5.97
N LEU A 203 3.26 2.17 -5.70
CA LEU A 203 3.80 1.01 -6.42
C LEU A 203 3.42 1.03 -7.91
N LEU A 204 2.16 1.30 -8.24
CA LEU A 204 1.73 1.47 -9.63
C LEU A 204 2.44 2.66 -10.30
N THR A 205 2.56 3.81 -9.63
CA THR A 205 3.31 4.97 -10.15
C THR A 205 4.77 4.65 -10.46
N LEU A 206 5.40 3.74 -9.69
CA LEU A 206 6.77 3.28 -9.94
C LEU A 206 6.87 2.25 -11.09
N ARG A 207 5.82 1.47 -11.35
CA ARG A 207 5.69 0.55 -12.50
C ARG A 207 5.40 1.28 -13.83
N LEU A 208 4.82 2.47 -13.71
CA LEU A 208 4.42 3.39 -14.79
C LEU A 208 5.38 4.57 -14.96
N ASP A 209 6.56 4.53 -14.35
CA ASP A 209 7.52 5.62 -14.49
C ASP A 209 8.24 5.57 -15.84
N SER A 210 8.29 6.71 -16.54
CA SER A 210 8.84 6.89 -17.88
C SER A 210 10.35 6.61 -17.97
N SER A 211 11.07 6.65 -16.83
CA SER A 211 12.46 6.16 -16.75
C SER A 211 12.60 4.63 -16.80
N ARG A 212 11.49 3.89 -16.72
CA ARG A 212 11.43 2.42 -16.67
C ARG A 212 10.42 1.79 -17.62
N ASN A 213 9.45 2.56 -18.11
CA ASN A 213 8.33 2.09 -18.93
C ASN A 213 8.16 2.99 -20.15
N SER A 214 8.47 2.46 -21.34
CA SER A 214 8.44 3.16 -22.63
C SER A 214 7.10 3.07 -23.37
N HIS A 215 6.07 2.44 -22.77
CA HIS A 215 4.77 2.30 -23.40
C HIS A 215 4.07 3.68 -23.53
N PRO A 216 3.52 4.04 -24.71
CA PRO A 216 3.02 5.41 -24.96
C PRO A 216 1.91 5.83 -23.99
N LEU A 217 1.07 4.89 -23.54
CA LEU A 217 0.00 5.14 -22.58
C LEU A 217 0.46 5.14 -21.11
N ALA A 218 1.72 4.83 -20.80
CA ALA A 218 2.21 4.76 -19.41
C ALA A 218 2.05 6.08 -18.66
N ALA A 219 2.38 7.22 -19.29
CA ALA A 219 2.20 8.55 -18.70
C ALA A 219 0.72 8.89 -18.43
N ARG A 220 -0.19 8.47 -19.32
CA ARG A 220 -1.66 8.64 -19.16
C ARG A 220 -2.18 7.80 -17.99
N ALA A 221 -1.76 6.53 -17.89
CA ALA A 221 -2.10 5.66 -16.75
C ALA A 221 -1.49 6.15 -15.43
N LYS A 222 -0.27 6.70 -15.45
CA LYS A 222 0.40 7.33 -14.30
C LYS A 222 -0.39 8.55 -13.79
N ARG A 223 -1.07 9.29 -14.68
CA ARG A 223 -2.01 10.37 -14.33
C ARG A 223 -3.30 9.82 -13.73
N ALA A 224 -3.86 8.74 -14.28
CA ALA A 224 -5.03 8.05 -13.73
C ALA A 224 -4.80 7.53 -12.29
N VAL A 225 -3.64 6.90 -12.04
CA VAL A 225 -3.25 6.41 -10.71
C VAL A 225 -3.08 7.56 -9.69
N LYS A 226 -2.61 8.74 -10.14
CA LYS A 226 -2.55 9.94 -9.29
C LYS A 226 -3.95 10.46 -8.95
N ASN A 227 -4.80 10.69 -9.95
CA ASN A 227 -6.15 11.19 -9.68
C ASN A 227 -6.95 10.21 -8.79
N THR A 228 -6.76 8.90 -8.97
CA THR A 228 -7.28 7.86 -8.07
C THR A 228 -6.75 7.99 -6.64
N LEU A 229 -5.45 8.28 -6.46
CA LEU A 229 -4.86 8.53 -5.14
C LEU A 229 -5.49 9.76 -4.48
N ASP A 230 -5.64 10.86 -5.21
CA ASP A 230 -6.16 12.12 -4.68
C ASP A 230 -7.64 11.93 -4.25
N LEU A 231 -8.47 11.37 -5.15
CA LEU A 231 -9.88 11.06 -4.92
C LEU A 231 -10.11 10.09 -3.75
N LEU A 232 -9.29 9.03 -3.62
CA LEU A 232 -9.40 8.08 -2.52
C LEU A 232 -8.68 8.52 -1.24
N SER A 233 -7.80 9.52 -1.28
CA SER A 233 -7.21 10.08 -0.06
C SER A 233 -8.20 10.97 0.68
N HIS A 234 -8.89 11.86 -0.03
CA HIS A 234 -9.93 12.71 0.55
C HIS A 234 -11.17 11.89 0.97
N LYS A 235 -11.83 12.28 2.06
CA LYS A 235 -12.82 11.46 2.78
C LYS A 235 -14.12 11.29 2.00
N ASP A 236 -14.70 12.39 1.53
CA ASP A 236 -16.07 12.39 1.00
C ASP A 236 -16.12 11.87 -0.44
N THR A 237 -15.08 12.15 -1.23
CA THR A 237 -14.85 11.53 -2.54
C THR A 237 -14.63 10.03 -2.39
N ARG A 238 -13.81 9.57 -1.43
CA ARG A 238 -13.68 8.13 -1.14
C ARG A 238 -15.05 7.50 -0.82
N LYS A 239 -15.91 8.20 -0.05
CA LYS A 239 -17.29 7.75 0.22
C LYS A 239 -18.12 7.65 -1.08
N GLU A 240 -18.02 8.63 -1.97
CA GLU A 240 -18.69 8.64 -3.28
C GLU A 240 -18.27 7.43 -4.14
N TYR A 241 -16.96 7.24 -4.37
CA TYR A 241 -16.45 6.17 -5.23
C TYR A 241 -16.69 4.77 -4.65
N LEU A 242 -16.64 4.60 -3.33
CA LEU A 242 -17.05 3.35 -2.71
C LEU A 242 -18.57 3.12 -2.82
N THR A 243 -19.40 4.17 -2.70
CA THR A 243 -20.84 4.07 -2.98
C THR A 243 -21.13 3.67 -4.43
N LEU A 244 -20.36 4.18 -5.39
CA LEU A 244 -20.45 3.79 -6.80
C LEU A 244 -20.05 2.33 -7.01
N ALA A 245 -18.97 1.86 -6.37
CA ALA A 245 -18.60 0.44 -6.37
C ALA A 245 -19.72 -0.45 -5.80
N VAL A 246 -20.36 -0.03 -4.70
CA VAL A 246 -21.56 -0.73 -4.15
C VAL A 246 -22.68 -0.78 -5.18
N ARG A 247 -23.03 0.34 -5.85
CA ARG A 247 -24.08 0.36 -6.89
C ARG A 247 -23.78 -0.62 -8.02
N ASN A 248 -22.57 -0.59 -8.56
CA ASN A 248 -22.11 -1.51 -9.60
C ASN A 248 -22.18 -2.99 -9.14
N LYS A 249 -21.86 -3.27 -7.88
CA LYS A 249 -21.98 -4.61 -7.27
C LYS A 249 -23.44 -5.06 -7.14
N VAL A 250 -24.32 -4.18 -6.64
CA VAL A 250 -25.76 -4.45 -6.49
C VAL A 250 -26.40 -4.74 -7.85
N GLU A 251 -26.08 -3.96 -8.88
CA GLU A 251 -26.59 -4.18 -10.24
C GLU A 251 -26.13 -5.52 -10.82
N LYS A 252 -24.83 -5.86 -10.68
CA LYS A 252 -24.29 -7.19 -11.05
C LYS A 252 -25.01 -8.33 -10.31
N LEU A 253 -25.38 -8.16 -9.04
CA LEU A 253 -26.09 -9.18 -8.26
C LEU A 253 -27.60 -9.27 -8.59
N ARG A 254 -28.28 -8.14 -8.83
CA ARG A 254 -29.67 -8.10 -9.32
C ARG A 254 -29.80 -8.77 -10.69
N ALA A 255 -28.88 -8.49 -11.61
CA ALA A 255 -28.82 -9.14 -12.92
C ALA A 255 -28.60 -10.67 -12.84
N GLN A 256 -27.98 -11.15 -11.76
CA GLN A 256 -27.81 -12.57 -11.46
C GLN A 256 -28.98 -13.17 -10.64
N GLY A 257 -30.04 -12.41 -10.35
CA GLY A 257 -31.16 -12.86 -9.51
C GLY A 257 -30.82 -13.08 -8.03
N LYS A 258 -29.64 -12.61 -7.57
CA LYS A 258 -29.12 -12.82 -6.21
C LYS A 258 -29.52 -11.73 -5.21
N LEU A 259 -29.99 -10.58 -5.69
CA LEU A 259 -30.59 -9.52 -4.89
C LEU A 259 -31.92 -9.09 -5.49
N THR A 260 -32.85 -8.68 -4.63
CA THR A 260 -34.13 -8.10 -5.01
C THR A 260 -33.97 -6.73 -5.70
N GLY A 261 -34.97 -6.40 -6.54
CA GLY A 261 -35.08 -5.08 -7.15
C GLY A 261 -35.50 -4.00 -6.15
N GLY A 262 -35.19 -2.74 -6.47
CA GLY A 262 -35.54 -1.59 -5.62
C GLY A 262 -34.67 -1.45 -4.36
N GLY A 263 -35.02 -0.46 -3.53
CA GLY A 263 -34.19 -0.02 -2.40
C GLY A 263 -33.17 1.06 -2.76
N TYR A 264 -32.78 1.87 -1.77
CA TYR A 264 -31.76 2.91 -1.89
C TYR A 264 -30.36 2.31 -1.68
N VAL A 265 -29.35 2.80 -2.41
CA VAL A 265 -27.98 2.23 -2.36
C VAL A 265 -26.97 3.29 -1.92
N SER A 266 -26.42 3.08 -0.72
CA SER A 266 -25.39 3.89 -0.07
C SER A 266 -24.08 3.08 0.08
N ILE A 267 -23.04 3.68 0.67
CA ILE A 267 -21.79 2.97 1.00
C ILE A 267 -22.00 1.74 1.90
N THR A 268 -23.05 1.67 2.74
CA THR A 268 -23.31 0.54 3.64
C THR A 268 -24.23 -0.53 3.04
N GLY A 269 -24.63 -0.39 1.77
CA GLY A 269 -25.39 -1.40 1.03
C GLY A 269 -26.76 -0.95 0.54
N VAL A 270 -27.68 -1.91 0.42
CA VAL A 270 -29.06 -1.70 -0.03
C VAL A 270 -30.00 -1.55 1.17
N HIS A 271 -30.76 -0.46 1.18
CA HIS A 271 -31.72 -0.12 2.22
C HIS A 271 -33.14 -0.12 1.65
N TYR A 272 -34.09 -0.67 2.40
CA TYR A 272 -35.49 -0.81 1.98
C TYR A 272 -36.44 -0.08 2.95
N GLY A 273 -37.65 0.23 2.49
CA GLY A 273 -38.72 0.84 3.31
C GLY A 273 -38.28 2.13 4.01
N THR A 274 -38.57 2.23 5.31
CA THR A 274 -38.19 3.37 6.16
C THR A 274 -36.67 3.57 6.26
N GLY A 275 -35.88 2.49 6.25
CA GLY A 275 -34.41 2.56 6.23
C GLY A 275 -33.87 3.25 4.98
N ALA A 276 -34.52 3.09 3.83
CA ALA A 276 -34.15 3.78 2.59
C ALA A 276 -34.34 5.30 2.70
N ALA A 277 -35.40 5.74 3.38
CA ALA A 277 -35.65 7.17 3.62
C ALA A 277 -34.70 7.74 4.67
N ALA A 278 -34.46 7.02 5.77
CA ALA A 278 -33.56 7.44 6.84
C ALA A 278 -32.11 7.60 6.35
N VAL A 279 -31.59 6.65 5.58
CA VAL A 279 -30.23 6.74 5.03
C VAL A 279 -30.13 7.87 4.00
N ARG A 280 -31.12 8.04 3.12
CA ARG A 280 -31.14 9.17 2.18
C ARG A 280 -31.10 10.51 2.92
N ALA A 281 -31.97 10.71 3.91
CA ALA A 281 -32.00 11.94 4.70
C ALA A 281 -30.68 12.18 5.45
N ALA A 282 -30.02 11.11 5.95
CA ALA A 282 -28.72 11.21 6.59
C ALA A 282 -27.58 11.58 5.61
N GLU A 283 -27.68 11.19 4.33
CA GLU A 283 -26.72 11.60 3.30
C GLU A 283 -27.00 13.01 2.75
N GLU A 284 -28.27 13.42 2.65
CA GLU A 284 -28.69 14.78 2.25
C GLU A 284 -28.33 15.84 3.31
N ASN A 285 -28.33 15.48 4.60
CA ASN A 285 -27.95 16.37 5.71
C ASN A 285 -26.48 16.21 6.15
N TYR A 286 -25.66 15.44 5.42
CA TYR A 286 -24.25 15.23 5.79
C TYR A 286 -23.39 16.45 5.43
N VAL A 287 -23.04 17.25 6.44
CA VAL A 287 -22.03 18.31 6.34
C VAL A 287 -20.66 17.74 6.73
N SER A 288 -19.73 17.71 5.79
CA SER A 288 -18.34 17.33 6.08
C SER A 288 -17.66 18.40 6.95
N LYS A 289 -16.78 17.98 7.86
CA LYS A 289 -15.91 18.90 8.62
C LYS A 289 -14.64 19.30 7.84
N ASP A 290 -14.34 18.64 6.73
CA ASP A 290 -13.11 18.81 5.96
C ASP A 290 -13.16 19.97 4.94
N MET A 291 -14.17 20.85 5.00
CA MET A 291 -14.43 21.96 4.04
C MET A 291 -13.31 23.01 3.90
N MET A 292 -12.24 22.92 4.69
CA MET A 292 -11.04 23.75 4.56
C MET A 292 -10.06 23.25 3.47
N ASN A 293 -10.25 22.03 2.95
CA ASN A 293 -9.46 21.49 1.85
C ASN A 293 -10.26 21.51 0.54
N GLU A 294 -9.57 21.78 -0.57
CA GLU A 294 -10.15 21.71 -1.91
C GLU A 294 -10.47 20.24 -2.25
N ILE A 295 -11.75 19.94 -2.52
CA ILE A 295 -12.23 18.58 -2.78
C ILE A 295 -11.66 18.10 -4.13
N PRO A 296 -10.89 16.99 -4.17
CA PRO A 296 -10.32 16.50 -5.42
C PRO A 296 -11.40 16.14 -6.45
N THR A 297 -11.20 16.56 -7.70
CA THR A 297 -12.16 16.35 -8.79
C THR A 297 -11.72 15.22 -9.73
N TYR A 298 -12.68 14.59 -10.41
CA TYR A 298 -12.41 13.51 -11.36
C TYR A 298 -11.86 14.05 -12.67
N ASP A 299 -10.64 13.68 -13.02
CA ASP A 299 -9.93 14.15 -14.20
C ASP A 299 -10.35 13.36 -15.45
N ALA A 300 -11.55 13.69 -15.95
CA ALA A 300 -12.09 13.11 -17.18
C ALA A 300 -11.21 13.38 -18.42
N SER A 301 -10.36 14.42 -18.40
CA SER A 301 -9.49 14.78 -19.54
C SER A 301 -8.42 13.73 -19.83
N ILE A 302 -8.10 12.85 -18.86
CA ILE A 302 -7.25 11.67 -19.04
C ILE A 302 -7.77 10.78 -20.19
N HIS A 303 -9.08 10.72 -20.38
CA HIS A 303 -9.74 9.90 -21.40
C HIS A 303 -10.03 10.63 -22.72
N ALA A 304 -9.71 11.92 -22.83
CA ALA A 304 -9.87 12.65 -24.08
C ALA A 304 -8.95 12.05 -25.17
N PRO A 305 -9.40 11.97 -26.44
CA PRO A 305 -8.61 11.39 -27.52
C PRO A 305 -7.26 12.13 -27.68
N ASP A 306 -7.32 13.46 -27.68
CA ASP A 306 -6.16 14.33 -27.95
C ASP A 306 -5.10 14.33 -26.82
N ALA A 307 -5.46 13.86 -25.62
CA ALA A 307 -4.55 13.80 -24.45
C ALA A 307 -3.34 12.85 -24.64
N GLU A 308 -3.32 12.09 -25.74
CA GLU A 308 -2.21 11.26 -26.19
C GLU A 308 -1.01 12.09 -26.68
N LEU A 309 -1.28 13.28 -27.24
CA LEU A 309 -0.24 14.23 -27.67
C LEU A 309 0.31 15.03 -26.48
N ASP A 310 -0.58 15.53 -25.61
CA ASP A 310 -0.23 16.33 -24.44
C ASP A 310 0.68 15.58 -23.46
N ALA A 311 0.45 14.28 -23.23
CA ALA A 311 1.27 13.49 -22.31
C ALA A 311 2.75 13.45 -22.75
N ILE A 312 2.98 13.29 -24.06
CA ILE A 312 4.32 13.23 -24.66
C ILE A 312 4.98 14.63 -24.64
N GLU A 313 4.22 15.69 -24.92
CA GLU A 313 4.74 17.06 -24.84
C GLU A 313 5.06 17.49 -23.40
N VAL A 314 4.22 17.15 -22.42
CA VAL A 314 4.40 17.55 -21.02
C VAL A 314 5.62 16.87 -20.40
N GLU A 315 5.85 15.57 -20.64
CA GLU A 315 7.08 14.94 -20.14
C GLU A 315 8.33 15.50 -20.84
N ARG A 316 8.32 15.74 -22.16
CA ARG A 316 9.42 16.43 -22.86
C ARG A 316 9.68 17.85 -22.31
N LYS A 317 8.63 18.60 -21.97
CA LYS A 317 8.70 19.94 -21.34
C LYS A 317 9.18 19.90 -19.88
N MET A 318 9.08 18.75 -19.20
CA MET A 318 9.63 18.54 -17.85
C MET A 318 11.07 18.01 -17.87
N GLU A 319 11.45 17.15 -18.82
CA GLU A 319 12.84 16.68 -18.98
C GLU A 319 13.76 17.82 -19.42
N THR A 320 13.34 18.64 -20.39
CA THR A 320 14.09 19.84 -20.80
C THR A 320 14.24 20.87 -19.68
N LYS A 321 13.29 20.94 -18.73
CA LYS A 321 13.43 21.73 -17.48
C LYS A 321 14.39 21.11 -16.45
N LYS A 322 14.66 19.80 -16.51
CA LYS A 322 15.62 19.12 -15.63
C LYS A 322 17.05 19.15 -16.17
N THR A 323 17.27 19.35 -17.47
CA THR A 323 18.63 19.46 -18.06
C THR A 323 19.27 20.82 -17.83
N SER A 324 18.52 21.86 -17.44
CA SER A 324 19.09 23.12 -16.94
C SER A 324 19.59 22.97 -15.49
N ALA A 325 20.65 22.18 -15.31
CA ALA A 325 21.39 22.16 -14.05
C ALA A 325 21.88 23.58 -13.69
N PRO A 326 21.86 23.98 -12.41
CA PRO A 326 22.37 25.29 -12.00
C PRO A 326 23.85 25.40 -12.39
N LYS A 327 24.24 26.52 -13.02
CA LYS A 327 25.64 26.83 -13.32
C LYS A 327 26.41 27.14 -12.03
N VAL A 328 26.84 26.08 -11.33
CA VAL A 328 27.72 26.18 -10.17
C VAL A 328 29.07 26.70 -10.63
N ASP A 329 29.41 27.94 -10.29
CA ASP A 329 30.69 28.54 -10.66
C ASP A 329 31.85 27.93 -9.85
N VAL A 330 32.49 26.93 -10.47
CA VAL A 330 33.66 26.23 -9.95
C VAL A 330 34.93 27.10 -9.84
N SER A 331 34.92 28.34 -10.34
CA SER A 331 36.05 29.28 -10.20
C SER A 331 36.44 29.51 -8.73
N SER A 332 35.43 29.65 -7.86
CA SER A 332 35.59 29.78 -6.39
C SER A 332 36.32 28.57 -5.76
N ILE A 333 35.99 27.36 -6.22
CA ILE A 333 36.56 26.11 -5.71
C ILE A 333 38.00 25.93 -6.19
N ARG A 334 38.28 26.25 -7.47
CA ARG A 334 39.63 26.16 -8.05
C ARG A 334 40.62 27.11 -7.36
N ALA A 335 40.19 28.33 -7.02
CA ALA A 335 40.98 29.28 -6.26
C ALA A 335 41.31 28.79 -4.83
N LYS A 336 40.35 28.18 -4.13
CA LYS A 336 40.54 27.64 -2.76
C LYS A 336 41.41 26.38 -2.69
N LEU A 337 41.57 25.65 -3.81
CA LEU A 337 42.51 24.54 -3.91
C LEU A 337 43.95 25.03 -4.15
N ALA A 338 44.14 26.06 -4.97
CA ALA A 338 45.47 26.62 -5.25
C ALA A 338 46.15 27.20 -3.99
N SER A 339 45.40 27.82 -3.08
CA SER A 339 45.95 28.42 -1.86
C SER A 339 46.44 27.41 -0.81
N LYS A 340 45.94 26.16 -0.82
CA LYS A 340 46.32 25.11 0.15
C LYS A 340 47.66 24.43 -0.14
N ASN A 341 48.25 24.61 -1.32
CA ASN A 341 49.53 23.96 -1.69
C ASN A 341 50.79 24.73 -1.26
N LYS A 342 50.67 25.83 -0.51
CA LYS A 342 51.83 26.47 0.12
C LYS A 342 52.28 25.65 1.34
N LYS A 343 53.36 24.88 1.18
CA LYS A 343 54.08 24.23 2.29
C LYS A 343 54.43 25.28 3.37
N PRO A 344 54.35 24.95 4.67
CA PRO A 344 54.88 25.83 5.70
C PRO A 344 56.39 25.97 5.52
N LYS A 345 56.91 27.19 5.57
CA LYS A 345 58.32 27.41 5.91
C LYS A 345 58.45 27.19 7.41
N PHE A 346 59.24 26.20 7.81
CA PHE A 346 59.90 26.26 9.09
C PHE A 346 61.02 27.32 9.01
N MET A 347 61.17 28.08 10.10
CA MET A 347 62.29 28.94 10.45
C MET A 347 62.70 28.57 11.88
#